data_AF-A0A382Q2K8-F1
#
_entry.id   AF-A0A382Q2K8-F1
#
_cell.length_a   1.000
_cell.length_b   1.000
_cell.length_c   1.000
_cell.angle_alpha   90.00
_cell.angle_beta   90.00
_cell.angle_gamma   90.00
#
_symmetry.space_group_name_H-M   'P 1'
#
loop_
_entity.id
_entity.type
_entity.pdbx_description
1 polymer ?
#
loop_
_entity_poly.entity_id
_entity_poly.type
_entity_poly.pdbx_seq_one_letter_code
_entity_poly.pdbx_strand_id
1 'polypeptide(L)'
;SHMKELIRWLSKFRGIAFHFEVVGDLLTDDLLSFLETVPEGMFQFEIGIQTTDPSSQEKIKRKQNNKKLFSAIDRLVRANLIHLHCDLIFGLPGETLDDILKSFEKVCMLRPHELQLGFLKFLPGSPIKNLINDYGYKYQSTPPYEFISNNDLSASQLNYLKKFEDVFDTFYNSKRFRFTIQLLLKKRTAVEIFNLLLEHMEANNLFSLSHSLNTQYKIIHDTFSLEADFAALDILRLDYLYAQRVHRLPRFLEIDGTRQKTWPGDRKTPLVPFLHTIRIAKGDAEVIPATSLQYCAVVHAEDSLGYLNPPSLNWVP
;
A
#
# COMPACT_ATOMS: atom_id res chain seq x y z
N SER A 1 -19.90 12.03 -20.79
CA SER A 1 -20.10 13.50 -20.65
C SER A 1 -20.30 13.89 -19.19
N HIS A 2 -21.29 13.36 -18.48
CA HIS A 2 -21.64 13.78 -17.11
C HIS A 2 -20.51 13.71 -16.06
N MET A 3 -19.74 12.61 -15.98
CA MET A 3 -18.63 12.51 -15.01
C MET A 3 -17.57 13.61 -15.23
N LYS A 4 -17.24 13.92 -16.49
CA LYS A 4 -16.28 14.97 -16.82
C LYS A 4 -16.80 16.35 -16.41
N GLU A 5 -18.07 16.62 -16.65
CA GLU A 5 -18.72 17.88 -16.25
C GLU A 5 -18.73 18.03 -14.72
N LEU A 6 -19.08 16.98 -13.99
CA LEU A 6 -19.05 16.96 -12.53
C LEU A 6 -17.63 17.23 -12.00
N ILE A 7 -16.63 16.50 -12.47
CA ILE A 7 -15.24 16.67 -12.03
C ILE A 7 -14.72 18.08 -12.34
N ARG A 8 -15.04 18.64 -13.52
CA ARG A 8 -14.70 20.04 -13.86
C ARG A 8 -15.34 21.04 -12.91
N TRP A 9 -16.60 20.81 -12.54
CA TRP A 9 -17.30 21.67 -11.60
C TRP A 9 -16.69 21.56 -10.20
N LEU A 10 -16.42 20.35 -9.73
CA LEU A 10 -15.79 20.09 -8.43
C LEU A 10 -14.38 20.69 -8.33
N SER A 11 -13.62 20.69 -9.43
CA SER A 11 -12.27 21.27 -9.49
C SER A 11 -12.20 22.77 -9.15
N LYS A 12 -13.35 23.45 -9.05
CA LYS A 12 -13.44 24.86 -8.62
C LYS A 12 -13.30 25.03 -7.10
N PHE A 13 -13.52 23.98 -6.31
CA PHE A 13 -13.50 24.02 -4.85
C PHE A 13 -12.10 23.72 -4.29
N ARG A 14 -11.21 24.71 -4.31
CA ARG A 14 -9.82 24.55 -3.83
C ARG A 14 -9.78 24.13 -2.35
N GLY A 15 -8.88 23.20 -2.02
CA GLY A 15 -8.67 22.73 -0.64
C GLY A 15 -9.68 21.68 -0.16
N ILE A 16 -10.56 21.18 -1.03
CA ILE A 16 -11.52 20.11 -0.73
C ILE A 16 -11.09 18.84 -1.46
N ALA A 17 -11.11 17.70 -0.76
CA ALA A 17 -10.93 16.38 -1.35
C ALA A 17 -12.29 15.70 -1.58
N PHE A 18 -12.44 15.00 -2.70
CA PHE A 18 -13.67 14.29 -3.07
C PHE A 18 -13.40 12.80 -3.26
N HIS A 19 -14.19 11.97 -2.59
CA HIS A 19 -14.07 10.52 -2.64
C HIS A 19 -15.19 9.91 -3.49
N PHE A 20 -14.84 9.02 -4.40
CA PHE A 20 -15.76 8.36 -5.31
C PHE A 20 -15.54 6.85 -5.31
N GLU A 21 -16.62 6.09 -5.25
CA GLU A 21 -16.60 4.70 -5.70
C GLU A 21 -16.77 4.68 -7.22
N VAL A 22 -15.87 3.98 -7.93
CA VAL A 22 -15.88 3.90 -9.39
C VAL A 22 -15.70 2.48 -9.88
N VAL A 23 -16.44 2.12 -10.93
CA VAL A 23 -16.27 0.85 -11.63
C VAL A 23 -15.14 1.01 -12.64
N GLY A 24 -13.94 0.55 -12.29
CA GLY A 24 -12.71 0.87 -13.01
C GLY A 24 -12.67 0.43 -14.48
N ASP A 25 -13.34 -0.67 -14.87
CA ASP A 25 -13.36 -1.14 -16.26
C ASP A 25 -14.34 -0.39 -17.18
N LEU A 26 -15.12 0.55 -16.61
CA LEU A 26 -15.92 1.52 -17.36
C LEU A 26 -15.17 2.82 -17.67
N LEU A 27 -13.94 2.99 -17.13
CA LEU A 27 -13.10 4.15 -17.42
C LEU A 27 -12.52 4.04 -18.83
N THR A 28 -13.12 4.78 -19.77
CA THR A 28 -12.66 4.83 -21.16
C THR A 28 -11.37 5.63 -21.31
N ASP A 29 -10.64 5.43 -22.41
CA ASP A 29 -9.41 6.19 -22.69
C ASP A 29 -9.64 7.70 -22.73
N ASP A 30 -10.79 8.13 -23.25
CA ASP A 30 -11.23 9.53 -23.26
C ASP A 30 -11.41 10.08 -21.84
N LEU A 31 -11.96 9.28 -20.92
CA LEU A 31 -12.12 9.66 -19.53
C LEU A 31 -10.79 9.66 -18.78
N LEU A 32 -9.96 8.63 -18.96
CA LEU A 32 -8.63 8.55 -18.35
C LEU A 32 -7.74 9.72 -18.78
N SER A 33 -7.77 10.10 -20.06
CA SER A 33 -7.03 11.28 -20.56
C SER A 33 -7.51 12.59 -19.95
N PHE A 34 -8.80 12.68 -19.62
CA PHE A 34 -9.33 13.82 -18.89
C PHE A 34 -8.92 13.80 -17.41
N LEU A 35 -8.91 12.63 -16.78
CA LEU A 35 -8.48 12.47 -15.39
C LEU A 35 -7.00 12.83 -15.18
N GLU A 36 -6.17 12.71 -16.21
CA GLU A 36 -4.78 13.20 -16.22
C GLU A 36 -4.65 14.74 -16.19
N THR A 37 -5.78 15.48 -16.22
CA THR A 37 -5.81 16.95 -16.18
C THR A 37 -6.36 17.51 -14.86
N VAL A 38 -6.77 16.65 -13.93
CA VAL A 38 -7.36 17.08 -12.65
C VAL A 38 -6.29 17.61 -11.69
N PRO A 39 -6.65 18.48 -10.74
CA PRO A 39 -5.72 18.92 -9.71
C PRO A 39 -5.21 17.73 -8.89
N GLU A 40 -3.89 17.69 -8.68
CA GLU A 40 -3.23 16.67 -7.87
C GLU A 40 -3.86 16.62 -6.48
N GLY A 41 -4.26 15.41 -6.08
CA GLY A 41 -4.68 15.15 -4.72
C GLY A 41 -6.09 15.55 -4.35
N MET A 42 -6.83 16.10 -5.30
CA MET A 42 -8.20 16.55 -5.09
C MET A 42 -9.21 15.39 -5.13
N PHE A 43 -8.88 14.29 -5.78
CA PHE A 43 -9.77 13.17 -5.99
C PHE A 43 -9.19 11.89 -5.41
N GLN A 44 -10.05 11.10 -4.77
CA GLN A 44 -9.79 9.74 -4.34
C GLN A 44 -10.81 8.80 -4.99
N PHE A 45 -10.35 7.74 -5.64
CA PHE A 45 -11.19 6.70 -6.21
C PHE A 45 -11.04 5.41 -5.43
N GLU A 46 -12.17 4.84 -5.05
CA GLU A 46 -12.31 3.47 -4.54
C GLU A 46 -12.77 2.58 -5.70
N ILE A 47 -11.95 1.58 -6.02
CA ILE A 47 -12.16 0.65 -7.11
C ILE A 47 -12.28 -0.74 -6.51
N GLY A 48 -13.52 -1.18 -6.31
CA GLY A 48 -13.77 -2.52 -5.83
C GLY A 48 -13.45 -3.56 -6.89
N ILE A 49 -12.25 -4.18 -6.86
CA ILE A 49 -11.83 -5.27 -7.77
C ILE A 49 -12.50 -6.58 -7.36
N GLN A 50 -12.60 -6.78 -6.04
CA GLN A 50 -13.16 -7.92 -5.33
C GLN A 50 -12.39 -9.22 -5.52
N THR A 51 -12.21 -9.66 -6.76
CA THR A 51 -11.36 -10.81 -7.11
C THR A 51 -10.88 -10.69 -8.55
N THR A 52 -9.76 -11.35 -8.84
CA THR A 52 -9.23 -11.46 -10.21
C THR A 52 -9.56 -12.80 -10.85
N ASP A 53 -10.19 -13.73 -10.12
CA ASP A 53 -10.58 -15.04 -10.62
C ASP A 53 -11.90 -14.98 -11.41
N PRO A 54 -11.91 -15.25 -12.72
CA PRO A 54 -13.13 -15.19 -13.53
C PRO A 54 -14.23 -16.16 -13.09
N SER A 55 -13.86 -17.33 -12.53
CA SER A 55 -14.84 -18.33 -12.06
C SER A 55 -15.62 -17.80 -10.85
N SER A 56 -14.91 -17.22 -9.88
CA SER A 56 -15.51 -16.52 -8.74
C SER A 56 -16.37 -15.34 -9.18
N GLN A 57 -15.89 -14.51 -10.12
CA GLN A 57 -16.64 -13.38 -10.68
C GLN A 57 -17.99 -13.82 -11.29
N GLU A 58 -18.01 -14.91 -12.05
CA GLU A 58 -19.23 -15.46 -12.65
C GLU A 58 -20.24 -15.89 -11.58
N LYS A 59 -19.80 -16.61 -10.54
CA LYS A 59 -20.65 -17.10 -9.44
C LYS A 59 -21.31 -15.96 -8.67
N ILE A 60 -20.58 -14.85 -8.46
CA ILE A 60 -21.12 -13.65 -7.80
C ILE A 60 -21.82 -12.69 -8.79
N LYS A 61 -21.98 -13.09 -10.06
CA LYS A 61 -22.62 -12.31 -11.13
C LYS A 61 -21.98 -10.94 -11.36
N ARG A 62 -20.66 -10.85 -11.15
CA ARG A 62 -19.87 -9.64 -11.35
C ARG A 62 -19.39 -9.58 -12.80
N LYS A 63 -19.91 -8.61 -13.56
CA LYS A 63 -19.41 -8.31 -14.90
C LYS A 63 -18.16 -7.45 -14.78
N GLN A 64 -17.00 -8.02 -15.05
CA GLN A 64 -15.72 -7.33 -14.96
C GLN A 64 -14.79 -7.75 -16.10
N ASN A 65 -14.12 -6.79 -16.72
CA ASN A 65 -13.00 -7.03 -17.63
C ASN A 65 -11.67 -6.70 -16.94
N ASN A 66 -11.00 -7.73 -16.39
CA ASN A 66 -9.74 -7.55 -15.65
C ASN A 66 -8.66 -6.82 -16.45
N LYS A 67 -8.57 -7.06 -17.78
CA LYS A 67 -7.56 -6.39 -18.62
C LYS A 67 -7.81 -4.88 -18.70
N LYS A 68 -9.05 -4.47 -18.92
CA LYS A 68 -9.43 -3.03 -18.94
C LYS A 68 -9.25 -2.40 -17.56
N LEU A 69 -9.69 -3.09 -16.52
CA LEU A 69 -9.55 -2.65 -15.14
C LEU A 69 -8.09 -2.38 -14.77
N PHE A 70 -7.21 -3.35 -15.02
CA PHE A 70 -5.79 -3.23 -14.69
C PHE A 70 -5.10 -2.13 -15.51
N SER A 71 -5.48 -1.98 -16.79
CA SER A 71 -4.98 -0.88 -17.63
C SER A 71 -5.41 0.49 -17.10
N ALA A 72 -6.65 0.62 -16.60
CA ALA A 72 -7.13 1.86 -16.00
C ALA A 72 -6.40 2.17 -14.68
N ILE A 73 -6.23 1.18 -13.81
CA ILE A 73 -5.50 1.33 -12.54
C ILE A 73 -4.04 1.72 -12.80
N ASP A 74 -3.32 1.00 -13.66
CA ASP A 74 -1.91 1.31 -13.97
C ASP A 74 -1.75 2.74 -14.52
N ARG A 75 -2.66 3.18 -15.39
CA ARG A 75 -2.64 4.55 -15.93
C ARG A 75 -2.87 5.59 -14.83
N LEU A 76 -3.84 5.37 -13.94
CA LEU A 76 -4.14 6.28 -12.83
C LEU A 76 -2.99 6.32 -11.80
N VAL A 77 -2.39 5.17 -11.47
CA VAL A 77 -1.20 5.09 -10.59
C VAL A 77 -0.03 5.85 -11.19
N ARG A 78 0.25 5.67 -12.49
CA ARG A 78 1.34 6.38 -13.18
C ARG A 78 1.12 7.89 -13.25
N ALA A 79 -0.12 8.33 -13.41
CA ALA A 79 -0.45 9.75 -13.41
C ALA A 79 -0.20 10.38 -12.03
N ASN A 80 -0.41 9.61 -10.95
CA ASN A 80 -0.19 10.04 -9.56
C ASN A 80 -0.92 11.35 -9.20
N LEU A 81 -2.09 11.59 -9.81
CA LEU A 81 -2.93 12.77 -9.52
C LEU A 81 -4.13 12.42 -8.62
N ILE A 82 -4.58 11.16 -8.64
CA ILE A 82 -5.78 10.68 -7.97
C ILE A 82 -5.35 9.59 -6.98
N HIS A 83 -5.74 9.75 -5.71
CA HIS A 83 -5.51 8.70 -4.72
C HIS A 83 -6.36 7.48 -5.06
N LEU A 84 -5.80 6.28 -5.02
CA LEU A 84 -6.46 5.06 -5.48
C LEU A 84 -6.51 4.05 -4.36
N HIS A 85 -7.73 3.77 -3.92
CA HIS A 85 -8.07 2.67 -3.05
C HIS A 85 -8.59 1.53 -3.93
N CYS A 86 -8.00 0.35 -3.83
CA CYS A 86 -8.48 -0.85 -4.50
C CYS A 86 -8.93 -1.89 -3.46
N ASP A 87 -10.02 -2.60 -3.72
CA ASP A 87 -10.55 -3.58 -2.76
C ASP A 87 -10.47 -5.00 -3.32
N LEU A 88 -10.01 -5.93 -2.49
CA LEU A 88 -10.17 -7.37 -2.66
C LEU A 88 -11.07 -7.92 -1.56
N ILE A 89 -11.86 -8.95 -1.85
CA ILE A 89 -12.67 -9.67 -0.87
C ILE A 89 -12.24 -11.13 -0.86
N PHE A 90 -11.84 -11.61 0.31
CA PHE A 90 -11.45 -13.00 0.53
C PHE A 90 -12.65 -13.85 0.96
N GLY A 91 -12.64 -15.10 0.52
CA GLY A 91 -13.68 -16.09 0.85
C GLY A 91 -14.86 -16.09 -0.11
N LEU A 92 -14.70 -15.60 -1.35
CA LEU A 92 -15.75 -15.68 -2.37
C LEU A 92 -15.95 -17.14 -2.85
N PRO A 93 -17.09 -17.44 -3.50
CA PRO A 93 -17.47 -18.83 -3.80
C PRO A 93 -16.48 -19.55 -4.73
N GLY A 94 -15.93 -20.67 -4.23
CA GLY A 94 -15.02 -21.52 -4.98
C GLY A 94 -13.59 -21.00 -5.10
N GLU A 95 -13.18 -20.03 -4.27
CA GLU A 95 -11.79 -19.60 -4.18
C GLU A 95 -11.03 -20.43 -3.15
N THR A 96 -9.90 -21.00 -3.59
CA THR A 96 -8.92 -21.58 -2.67
C THR A 96 -7.98 -20.50 -2.11
N LEU A 97 -7.20 -20.84 -1.08
CA LEU A 97 -6.16 -19.96 -0.57
C LEU A 97 -5.19 -19.48 -1.68
N ASP A 98 -4.82 -20.37 -2.59
CA ASP A 98 -3.91 -20.06 -3.70
C ASP A 98 -4.54 -19.06 -4.67
N ASP A 99 -5.84 -19.16 -4.95
CA ASP A 99 -6.54 -18.25 -5.86
C ASP A 99 -6.67 -16.84 -5.25
N ILE A 100 -6.89 -16.78 -3.94
CA ILE A 100 -6.89 -15.54 -3.16
C ILE A 100 -5.52 -14.87 -3.24
N LEU A 101 -4.44 -15.60 -2.92
CA LEU A 101 -3.07 -15.06 -2.94
C LEU A 101 -2.62 -14.67 -4.35
N LYS A 102 -3.04 -15.40 -5.40
CA LYS A 102 -2.83 -15.00 -6.80
C LYS A 102 -3.54 -13.71 -7.16
N SER A 103 -4.77 -13.50 -6.66
CA SER A 103 -5.50 -12.25 -6.87
C SER A 103 -4.83 -11.09 -6.16
N PHE A 104 -4.40 -11.30 -4.92
CA PHE A 104 -3.59 -10.34 -4.16
C PHE A 104 -2.32 -9.95 -4.92
N GLU A 105 -1.52 -10.92 -5.37
CA GLU A 105 -0.26 -10.69 -6.08
C GLU A 105 -0.47 -9.79 -7.31
N LYS A 106 -1.46 -10.12 -8.15
CA LYS A 106 -1.78 -9.34 -9.36
C LYS A 106 -2.14 -7.89 -9.05
N VAL A 107 -2.96 -7.66 -8.02
CA VAL A 107 -3.43 -6.31 -7.68
C VAL A 107 -2.34 -5.51 -6.94
N CYS A 108 -1.61 -6.14 -6.02
CA CYS A 108 -0.51 -5.50 -5.31
C CYS A 108 0.57 -4.98 -6.28
N MET A 109 0.83 -5.72 -7.37
CA MET A 109 1.78 -5.31 -8.41
C MET A 109 1.33 -4.11 -9.25
N LEU A 110 0.03 -3.76 -9.25
CA LEU A 110 -0.44 -2.49 -9.81
C LEU A 110 -0.05 -1.29 -8.95
N ARG A 111 0.39 -1.55 -7.71
CA ARG A 111 0.83 -0.56 -6.71
C ARG A 111 -0.20 0.54 -6.44
N PRO A 112 -1.47 0.19 -6.10
CA PRO A 112 -2.45 1.19 -5.73
C PRO A 112 -2.01 1.97 -4.48
N HIS A 113 -2.54 3.17 -4.31
CA HIS A 113 -2.23 3.97 -3.14
C HIS A 113 -2.75 3.35 -1.87
N GLU A 114 -3.79 2.51 -1.91
CA GLU A 114 -4.27 1.68 -0.81
C GLU A 114 -4.86 0.40 -1.40
N LEU A 115 -4.64 -0.73 -0.74
CA LEU A 115 -5.25 -2.01 -1.12
C LEU A 115 -5.94 -2.59 0.13
N GLN A 116 -7.26 -2.54 0.17
CA GLN A 116 -8.01 -3.17 1.25
C GLN A 116 -8.19 -4.65 0.96
N LEU A 117 -7.81 -5.47 1.94
CA LEU A 117 -8.10 -6.90 1.93
C LEU A 117 -9.29 -7.13 2.86
N GLY A 118 -10.49 -7.17 2.28
CA GLY A 118 -11.73 -7.42 2.98
C GLY A 118 -12.02 -8.91 3.14
N PHE A 119 -12.82 -9.26 4.14
CA PHE A 119 -13.37 -10.61 4.31
C PHE A 119 -14.85 -10.61 3.97
N LEU A 120 -15.32 -11.65 3.28
CA LEU A 120 -16.72 -11.74 2.88
C LEU A 120 -17.66 -11.63 4.09
N LYS A 121 -18.72 -10.83 3.94
CA LYS A 121 -19.80 -10.67 4.92
C LYS A 121 -21.14 -11.04 4.32
N PHE A 122 -21.95 -11.81 5.06
CA PHE A 122 -23.26 -12.30 4.63
C PHE A 122 -24.39 -11.33 5.00
N LEU A 123 -24.33 -10.12 4.44
CA LEU A 123 -25.30 -9.06 4.73
C LEU A 123 -26.75 -9.46 4.39
N PRO A 124 -27.74 -9.15 5.24
CA PRO A 124 -29.16 -9.35 4.93
C PRO A 124 -29.56 -8.78 3.57
N GLY A 125 -30.24 -9.59 2.74
CA GLY A 125 -30.67 -9.19 1.39
C GLY A 125 -29.64 -9.39 0.28
N SER A 126 -28.39 -9.75 0.60
CA SER A 126 -27.36 -10.00 -0.42
C SER A 126 -27.62 -11.30 -1.20
N PRO A 127 -27.49 -11.31 -2.54
CA PRO A 127 -27.63 -12.51 -3.37
C PRO A 127 -26.71 -13.67 -2.97
N ILE A 128 -25.58 -13.38 -2.32
CA ILE A 128 -24.60 -14.40 -1.92
C ILE A 128 -25.15 -15.39 -0.89
N LYS A 129 -26.24 -15.03 -0.17
CA LYS A 129 -26.92 -15.95 0.74
C LYS A 129 -27.43 -17.21 0.05
N ASN A 130 -27.77 -17.12 -1.23
CA ASN A 130 -28.27 -18.26 -2.01
C ASN A 130 -27.18 -19.32 -2.24
N LEU A 131 -25.91 -18.97 -2.05
CA LEU A 131 -24.75 -19.85 -2.26
C LEU A 131 -24.23 -20.49 -0.97
N ILE A 132 -24.86 -20.19 0.18
CA ILE A 132 -24.38 -20.66 1.50
C ILE A 132 -24.31 -22.19 1.54
N ASN A 133 -25.39 -22.87 1.17
CA ASN A 133 -25.47 -24.33 1.24
C ASN A 133 -24.59 -25.00 0.18
N ASP A 134 -24.63 -24.48 -1.05
CA ASP A 134 -23.91 -25.04 -2.21
C ASP A 134 -22.38 -25.09 -1.99
N TYR A 135 -21.84 -24.08 -1.29
CA TYR A 135 -20.41 -23.98 -0.99
C TYR A 135 -20.05 -24.31 0.47
N GLY A 136 -21.02 -24.74 1.28
CA GLY A 136 -20.78 -25.17 2.67
C GLY A 136 -20.34 -24.04 3.61
N TYR A 137 -20.79 -22.80 3.38
CA TYR A 137 -20.37 -21.64 4.15
C TYR A 137 -20.75 -21.72 5.63
N LYS A 138 -19.78 -21.38 6.48
CA LYS A 138 -19.93 -21.05 7.90
C LYS A 138 -19.61 -19.57 8.07
N TYR A 139 -20.46 -18.87 8.81
CA TYR A 139 -20.36 -17.42 9.04
C TYR A 139 -21.05 -17.04 10.34
N GLN A 140 -20.78 -15.84 10.83
CA GLN A 140 -21.44 -15.30 12.03
C GLN A 140 -22.90 -14.97 11.74
N SER A 141 -23.84 -15.46 12.55
CA SER A 141 -25.27 -15.18 12.39
C SER A 141 -25.69 -13.78 12.87
N THR A 142 -24.79 -13.06 13.53
CA THR A 142 -24.97 -11.67 14.01
C THR A 142 -23.95 -10.75 13.35
N PRO A 143 -24.19 -9.42 13.33
CA PRO A 143 -23.19 -8.46 12.87
C PRO A 143 -21.83 -8.70 13.53
N PRO A 144 -20.71 -8.62 12.78
CA PRO A 144 -20.59 -8.13 11.40
C PRO A 144 -20.89 -9.14 10.27
N TYR A 145 -21.49 -10.31 10.58
CA TYR A 145 -21.83 -11.37 9.61
C TYR A 145 -20.62 -11.95 8.86
N GLU A 146 -19.48 -11.99 9.52
CA GLU A 146 -18.22 -12.34 8.89
C GLU A 146 -18.15 -13.83 8.54
N PHE A 147 -17.56 -14.12 7.38
CA PHE A 147 -17.16 -15.44 6.94
C PHE A 147 -16.23 -16.14 7.95
N ILE A 148 -16.37 -17.47 8.11
CA ILE A 148 -15.53 -18.31 8.99
C ILE A 148 -14.81 -19.40 8.19
N SER A 149 -15.53 -20.13 7.34
CA SER A 149 -14.96 -21.18 6.47
C SER A 149 -15.97 -21.62 5.41
N ASN A 150 -15.52 -22.32 4.37
CA ASN A 150 -16.36 -23.01 3.39
C ASN A 150 -15.67 -24.33 2.95
N ASN A 151 -16.16 -24.96 1.88
CA ASN A 151 -15.57 -26.19 1.35
C ASN A 151 -14.15 -26.03 0.78
N ASP A 152 -13.77 -24.81 0.36
CA ASP A 152 -12.52 -24.53 -0.36
C ASP A 152 -11.47 -23.80 0.50
N LEU A 153 -11.92 -23.21 1.61
CA LEU A 153 -11.13 -22.38 2.52
C LEU A 153 -11.49 -22.66 3.98
N SER A 154 -10.56 -23.27 4.69
CA SER A 154 -10.72 -23.65 6.10
C SER A 154 -10.59 -22.46 7.05
N ALA A 155 -11.08 -22.63 8.29
CA ALA A 155 -10.98 -21.59 9.32
C ALA A 155 -9.53 -21.25 9.72
N SER A 156 -8.61 -22.22 9.66
CA SER A 156 -7.18 -21.96 9.92
C SER A 156 -6.55 -21.14 8.81
N GLN A 157 -6.89 -21.40 7.54
CA GLN A 157 -6.45 -20.58 6.41
C GLN A 157 -7.05 -19.17 6.46
N LEU A 158 -8.31 -19.02 6.87
CA LEU A 158 -8.89 -17.71 7.12
C LEU A 158 -8.15 -16.95 8.22
N ASN A 159 -7.79 -17.61 9.31
CA ASN A 159 -7.00 -17.00 10.39
C ASN A 159 -5.61 -16.56 9.90
N TYR A 160 -4.97 -17.34 9.04
CA TYR A 160 -3.75 -16.94 8.35
C TYR A 160 -3.98 -15.68 7.50
N LEU A 161 -5.04 -15.63 6.68
CA LEU A 161 -5.35 -14.46 5.85
C LEU A 161 -5.61 -13.20 6.68
N LYS A 162 -6.21 -13.32 7.87
CA LYS A 162 -6.38 -12.19 8.80
C LYS A 162 -5.04 -11.64 9.28
N LYS A 163 -4.12 -12.51 9.71
CA LYS A 163 -2.76 -12.10 10.07
C LYS A 163 -2.00 -11.52 8.89
N PHE A 164 -2.20 -12.08 7.70
CA PHE A 164 -1.60 -11.57 6.46
C PHE A 164 -2.10 -10.15 6.17
N GLU A 165 -3.39 -9.89 6.36
CA GLU A 165 -3.98 -8.55 6.23
C GLU A 165 -3.42 -7.57 7.25
N ASP A 166 -3.33 -7.93 8.54
CA ASP A 166 -2.72 -7.09 9.59
C ASP A 166 -1.27 -6.68 9.24
N VAL A 167 -0.48 -7.65 8.74
CA VAL A 167 0.90 -7.42 8.29
C VAL A 167 0.92 -6.53 7.05
N PHE A 168 0.09 -6.83 6.06
CA PHE A 168 -0.01 -6.04 4.85
C PHE A 168 -0.40 -4.59 5.15
N ASP A 169 -1.37 -4.36 6.05
CA ASP A 169 -1.80 -3.03 6.43
C ASP A 169 -0.66 -2.24 7.12
N THR A 170 0.02 -2.91 8.06
CA THR A 170 1.15 -2.34 8.81
C THR A 170 2.30 -1.92 7.88
N PHE A 171 2.66 -2.74 6.90
CA PHE A 171 3.88 -2.52 6.10
C PHE A 171 3.61 -1.86 4.74
N TYR A 172 2.44 -2.05 4.14
CA TYR A 172 2.09 -1.49 2.83
C TYR A 172 1.12 -0.30 2.93
N ASN A 173 -0.03 -0.47 3.60
CA ASN A 173 -1.06 0.57 3.67
C ASN A 173 -0.68 1.73 4.61
N SER A 174 0.20 1.52 5.58
CA SER A 174 0.75 2.61 6.40
C SER A 174 1.57 3.64 5.61
N LYS A 175 2.02 3.30 4.39
CA LYS A 175 2.92 4.08 3.52
C LYS A 175 4.29 4.41 4.12
N ARG A 176 4.61 3.88 5.30
CA ARG A 176 5.87 4.12 6.01
C ARG A 176 7.08 3.47 5.34
N PHE A 177 6.86 2.37 4.61
CA PHE A 177 7.91 1.52 4.03
C PHE A 177 7.85 1.49 2.51
N ARG A 178 7.33 2.54 1.86
CA ARG A 178 7.01 2.48 0.43
C ARG A 178 8.25 2.20 -0.43
N PHE A 179 9.40 2.78 -0.09
CA PHE A 179 10.61 2.58 -0.89
C PHE A 179 11.25 1.24 -0.58
N THR A 180 11.28 0.82 0.69
CA THR A 180 11.77 -0.50 1.09
C THR A 180 10.94 -1.61 0.46
N ILE A 181 9.60 -1.53 0.50
CA ILE A 181 8.73 -2.54 -0.11
C ILE A 181 8.91 -2.56 -1.64
N GLN A 182 9.00 -1.41 -2.30
CA GLN A 182 9.30 -1.37 -3.75
C GLN A 182 10.66 -1.99 -4.08
N LEU A 183 11.68 -1.77 -3.26
CA LEU A 183 12.99 -2.40 -3.43
C LEU A 183 12.89 -3.93 -3.28
N LEU A 184 12.12 -4.41 -2.31
CA LEU A 184 11.92 -5.84 -2.07
C LEU A 184 11.12 -6.51 -3.20
N LEU A 185 10.09 -5.82 -3.74
CA LEU A 185 9.28 -6.29 -4.87
C LEU A 185 10.10 -6.47 -6.17
N LYS A 186 11.30 -5.89 -6.28
CA LYS A 186 12.23 -6.16 -7.39
C LYS A 186 12.92 -7.52 -7.27
N LYS A 187 12.94 -8.11 -6.08
CA LYS A 187 13.68 -9.34 -5.75
C LYS A 187 12.77 -10.51 -5.39
N ARG A 188 11.52 -10.25 -4.97
CA ARG A 188 10.57 -11.23 -4.43
C ARG A 188 9.14 -10.88 -4.85
N THR A 189 8.25 -11.88 -4.86
CA THR A 189 6.81 -11.67 -4.99
C THR A 189 6.24 -10.93 -3.77
N ALA A 190 5.08 -10.28 -3.94
CA ALA A 190 4.41 -9.61 -2.83
C ALA A 190 4.03 -10.61 -1.74
N VAL A 191 3.46 -11.75 -2.10
CA VAL A 191 3.09 -12.81 -1.15
C VAL A 191 4.29 -13.28 -0.32
N GLU A 192 5.45 -13.51 -0.95
CA GLU A 192 6.67 -13.90 -0.22
C GLU A 192 7.12 -12.82 0.78
N ILE A 193 7.08 -11.55 0.41
CA ILE A 193 7.49 -10.45 1.29
C ILE A 193 6.63 -10.40 2.54
N PHE A 194 5.31 -10.40 2.38
CA PHE A 194 4.39 -10.29 3.51
C PHE A 194 4.34 -11.58 4.33
N ASN A 195 4.57 -12.76 3.73
CA ASN A 195 4.75 -13.99 4.49
C ASN A 195 6.01 -13.99 5.35
N LEU A 196 7.15 -13.53 4.83
CA LEU A 196 8.38 -13.43 5.63
C LEU A 196 8.20 -12.49 6.83
N LEU A 197 7.48 -11.38 6.64
CA LEU A 197 7.13 -10.46 7.73
C LEU A 197 6.18 -11.11 8.73
N LEU A 198 5.15 -11.82 8.26
CA LEU A 198 4.21 -12.56 9.10
C LEU A 198 4.95 -13.61 9.94
N GLU A 199 5.78 -14.45 9.32
CA GLU A 199 6.56 -15.50 10.00
C GLU A 199 7.50 -14.90 11.04
N HIS A 200 8.18 -13.80 10.71
CA HIS A 200 9.02 -13.08 11.66
C HIS A 200 8.20 -12.56 12.85
N MET A 201 7.02 -12.00 12.60
CA MET A 201 6.13 -11.50 13.66
C MET A 201 5.58 -12.63 14.53
N GLU A 202 5.22 -13.78 13.95
CA GLU A 202 4.77 -14.95 14.71
C GLU A 202 5.88 -15.53 15.57
N ALA A 203 7.08 -15.74 15.01
CA ALA A 203 8.23 -16.30 15.72
C ALA A 203 8.65 -15.43 16.93
N ASN A 204 8.40 -14.12 16.87
CA ASN A 204 8.72 -13.18 17.94
C ASN A 204 7.50 -12.78 18.80
N ASN A 205 6.35 -13.45 18.66
CA ASN A 205 5.11 -13.18 19.40
C ASN A 205 4.64 -11.71 19.32
N LEU A 206 4.74 -11.11 18.14
CA LEU A 206 4.53 -9.68 17.94
C LEU A 206 3.04 -9.31 17.73
N PHE A 207 2.20 -10.20 17.21
CA PHE A 207 0.77 -9.91 16.95
C PHE A 207 -0.06 -9.49 18.17
N SER A 208 0.37 -9.81 19.39
CA SER A 208 -0.36 -9.44 20.62
C SER A 208 0.03 -8.08 21.19
N LEU A 209 0.96 -7.36 20.54
CA LEU A 209 1.56 -6.13 21.06
C LEU A 209 1.28 -4.94 20.15
N SER A 210 0.96 -3.79 20.73
CA SER A 210 1.02 -2.53 20.00
C SER A 210 2.47 -2.23 19.64
N HIS A 211 2.78 -2.11 18.35
CA HIS A 211 4.14 -1.82 17.90
C HIS A 211 4.41 -0.34 17.86
N SER A 212 5.47 0.08 18.56
CA SER A 212 6.04 1.41 18.36
C SER A 212 6.53 1.55 16.91
N LEU A 213 6.61 2.80 16.42
CA LEU A 213 7.20 3.09 15.12
C LEU A 213 8.57 2.40 14.96
N ASN A 214 9.47 2.56 15.92
CA ASN A 214 10.80 1.97 15.86
C ASN A 214 10.77 0.43 15.81
N THR A 215 9.80 -0.20 16.47
CA THR A 215 9.59 -1.65 16.41
C THR A 215 9.22 -2.09 15.00
N GLN A 216 8.32 -1.38 14.31
CA GLN A 216 7.93 -1.71 12.93
C GLN A 216 9.14 -1.62 11.97
N TYR A 217 9.96 -0.58 12.10
CA TYR A 217 11.20 -0.47 11.29
C TYR A 217 12.23 -1.54 11.63
N LYS A 218 12.30 -1.98 12.90
CA LYS A 218 13.19 -3.06 13.31
C LYS A 218 12.73 -4.42 12.75
N ILE A 219 11.43 -4.68 12.71
CA ILE A 219 10.87 -5.91 12.12
C ILE A 219 11.29 -6.04 10.66
N ILE A 220 11.06 -5.03 9.81
CA ILE A 220 11.42 -5.11 8.38
C ILE A 220 12.95 -5.16 8.19
N HIS A 221 13.70 -4.43 9.03
CA HIS A 221 15.17 -4.48 9.04
C HIS A 221 15.68 -5.91 9.28
N ASP A 222 15.18 -6.57 10.32
CA ASP A 222 15.65 -7.88 10.76
C ASP A 222 15.15 -9.00 9.82
N THR A 223 13.89 -8.92 9.39
CA THR A 223 13.27 -9.89 8.47
C THR A 223 14.06 -10.07 7.18
N PHE A 224 14.59 -8.98 6.64
CA PHE A 224 15.34 -8.98 5.37
C PHE A 224 16.85 -8.79 5.53
N SER A 225 17.35 -8.83 6.77
CA SER A 225 18.77 -8.66 7.11
C SER A 225 19.42 -7.46 6.41
N LEU A 226 18.74 -6.31 6.46
CA LEU A 226 19.12 -5.13 5.66
C LEU A 226 20.48 -4.54 6.05
N GLU A 227 21.00 -4.86 7.23
CA GLU A 227 22.37 -4.52 7.66
C GLU A 227 23.47 -5.05 6.73
N ALA A 228 23.22 -6.11 5.97
CA ALA A 228 24.15 -6.66 4.99
C ALA A 228 24.09 -5.94 3.62
N ASP A 229 23.09 -5.09 3.39
CA ASP A 229 22.87 -4.34 2.14
C ASP A 229 22.76 -2.84 2.47
N PHE A 230 23.90 -2.15 2.44
CA PHE A 230 23.96 -0.72 2.79
C PHE A 230 23.04 0.17 1.96
N ALA A 231 22.78 -0.18 0.69
CA ALA A 231 21.84 0.53 -0.15
C ALA A 231 20.40 0.35 0.36
N ALA A 232 20.02 -0.88 0.73
CA ALA A 232 18.70 -1.16 1.30
C ALA A 232 18.53 -0.50 2.68
N LEU A 233 19.58 -0.45 3.50
CA LEU A 233 19.56 0.24 4.79
C LEU A 233 19.41 1.77 4.64
N ASP A 234 20.07 2.38 3.65
CA ASP A 234 19.87 3.78 3.29
C ASP A 234 18.42 4.04 2.81
N ILE A 235 17.83 3.11 2.05
CA ILE A 235 16.42 3.21 1.65
C ILE A 235 15.48 3.15 2.87
N LEU A 236 15.72 2.24 3.82
CA LEU A 236 14.91 2.17 5.05
C LEU A 236 15.05 3.43 5.92
N ARG A 237 16.28 3.99 5.97
CA ARG A 237 16.56 5.28 6.63
C ARG A 237 15.78 6.42 5.96
N LEU A 238 15.74 6.44 4.64
CA LEU A 238 14.93 7.41 3.89
C LEU A 238 13.44 7.24 4.21
N ASP A 239 12.91 6.02 4.20
CA ASP A 239 11.51 5.75 4.53
C ASP A 239 11.13 6.29 5.93
N TYR A 240 12.01 6.13 6.92
CA TYR A 240 11.80 6.66 8.28
C TYR A 240 11.64 8.18 8.30
N LEU A 241 12.58 8.89 7.68
CA LEU A 241 12.60 10.36 7.66
C LEU A 241 11.51 10.95 6.76
N TYR A 242 11.14 10.23 5.72
CA TYR A 242 10.15 10.70 4.77
C TYR A 242 8.73 10.52 5.30
N ALA A 243 8.43 9.43 6.01
CA ALA A 243 7.11 9.22 6.58
C ALA A 243 6.88 10.05 7.85
N GLN A 244 7.94 10.47 8.54
CA GLN A 244 7.84 11.04 9.89
C GLN A 244 8.60 12.36 10.00
N ARG A 245 8.00 13.35 10.66
CA ARG A 245 8.66 14.61 11.04
C ARG A 245 9.56 14.42 12.29
N VAL A 246 10.30 13.32 12.35
CA VAL A 246 11.11 12.94 13.51
C VAL A 246 12.58 13.13 13.18
N HIS A 247 13.28 13.91 14.01
CA HIS A 247 14.67 14.30 13.78
C HIS A 247 15.71 13.31 14.31
N ARG A 248 15.30 12.32 15.11
CA ARG A 248 16.18 11.33 15.72
C ARG A 248 15.87 9.94 15.21
N LEU A 249 16.86 9.35 14.55
CA LEU A 249 16.78 7.97 14.09
C LEU A 249 16.91 6.98 15.26
N PRO A 250 16.33 5.78 15.14
CA PRO A 250 16.68 4.69 16.03
C PRO A 250 18.12 4.22 15.76
N ARG A 251 18.81 3.73 16.78
CA ARG A 251 20.24 3.37 16.73
C ARG A 251 20.61 2.43 15.57
N PHE A 252 19.75 1.48 15.22
CA PHE A 252 20.00 0.54 14.11
C PHE A 252 19.91 1.19 12.71
N LEU A 253 19.39 2.42 12.62
CA LEU A 253 19.42 3.25 11.41
C LEU A 253 20.45 4.39 11.52
N GLU A 254 21.23 4.51 12.59
CA GLU A 254 22.27 5.54 12.69
C GLU A 254 23.55 5.09 11.96
N ILE A 255 24.39 6.05 11.55
CA ILE A 255 25.76 5.81 11.09
C ILE A 255 26.69 6.36 12.17
N ASP A 256 27.45 5.46 12.81
CA ASP A 256 28.33 5.79 13.93
C ASP A 256 29.41 6.82 13.55
N GLY A 257 29.84 7.59 14.55
CA GLY A 257 30.95 8.55 14.40
C GLY A 257 30.58 9.87 13.71
N THR A 258 29.29 10.09 13.42
CA THR A 258 28.81 11.34 12.79
C THR A 258 28.32 12.34 13.84
N ARG A 259 28.74 13.61 13.73
CA ARG A 259 28.18 14.70 14.57
C ARG A 259 26.91 15.22 13.93
N GLN A 260 25.85 15.36 14.73
CA GLN A 260 24.59 15.93 14.25
C GLN A 260 24.78 17.40 13.86
N LYS A 261 24.54 17.70 12.58
CA LYS A 261 24.51 19.06 12.03
C LYS A 261 23.08 19.38 11.61
N THR A 262 22.78 20.66 11.43
CA THR A 262 21.49 21.12 10.88
C THR A 262 21.68 21.72 9.50
N TRP A 263 20.62 21.69 8.70
CA TRP A 263 20.64 22.17 7.33
C TRP A 263 20.66 23.71 7.30
N PRO A 264 21.51 24.36 6.48
CA PRO A 264 21.54 25.83 6.40
C PRO A 264 20.22 26.48 5.97
N GLY A 265 19.40 25.77 5.20
CA GLY A 265 18.09 26.26 4.73
C GLY A 265 17.01 26.25 5.82
N ASP A 266 17.16 25.40 6.85
CA ASP A 266 16.31 25.38 8.03
C ASP A 266 17.07 24.77 9.22
N ARG A 267 17.32 25.60 10.24
CA ARG A 267 18.08 25.19 11.44
C ARG A 267 17.36 24.15 12.30
N LYS A 268 16.08 23.89 12.08
CA LYS A 268 15.34 22.82 12.76
C LYS A 268 15.49 21.46 12.07
N THR A 269 15.85 21.45 10.78
CA THR A 269 16.00 20.22 10.01
C THR A 269 17.41 19.65 10.16
N PRO A 270 17.58 18.41 10.66
CA PRO A 270 18.88 17.76 10.77
C PRO A 270 19.42 17.34 9.40
N LEU A 271 20.75 17.39 9.25
CA LEU A 271 21.47 16.72 8.18
C LEU A 271 21.77 15.30 8.61
N VAL A 272 21.12 14.34 7.96
CA VAL A 272 21.28 12.91 8.27
C VAL A 272 22.29 12.29 7.29
N PRO A 273 23.27 11.51 7.77
CA PRO A 273 24.24 10.85 6.91
C PRO A 273 23.65 9.64 6.17
N PHE A 274 24.10 9.43 4.93
CA PHE A 274 23.81 8.28 4.07
C PHE A 274 25.08 7.83 3.36
N LEU A 275 25.20 6.54 3.05
CA LEU A 275 26.32 5.99 2.26
C LEU A 275 26.12 6.20 0.76
N HIS A 276 24.88 6.46 0.34
CA HIS A 276 24.47 6.69 -1.04
C HIS A 276 23.66 8.00 -1.16
N THR A 277 23.64 8.58 -2.35
CA THR A 277 22.60 9.56 -2.69
C THR A 277 21.36 8.83 -3.18
N ILE A 278 20.16 9.31 -2.84
CA ILE A 278 18.91 8.72 -3.31
C ILE A 278 18.10 9.77 -4.08
N ARG A 279 17.67 9.40 -5.29
CA ARG A 279 16.76 10.19 -6.12
C ARG A 279 15.40 9.51 -6.15
N ILE A 280 14.33 10.27 -5.99
CA ILE A 280 12.96 9.76 -6.16
C ILE A 280 12.46 10.16 -7.54
N ALA A 281 12.02 9.19 -8.33
CA ALA A 281 11.46 9.41 -9.66
C ALA A 281 10.25 8.50 -9.88
N LYS A 282 9.10 9.09 -10.24
CA LYS A 282 7.84 8.35 -10.51
C LYS A 282 7.44 7.39 -9.37
N GLY A 283 7.67 7.82 -8.12
CA GLY A 283 7.36 7.03 -6.93
C GLY A 283 8.40 5.99 -6.53
N ASP A 284 9.43 5.75 -7.35
CA ASP A 284 10.53 4.82 -7.06
C ASP A 284 11.76 5.55 -6.51
N ALA A 285 12.44 4.94 -5.53
CA ALA A 285 13.72 5.40 -5.03
C ALA A 285 14.89 4.73 -5.76
N GLU A 286 15.73 5.55 -6.37
CA GLU A 286 16.95 5.16 -7.09
C GLU A 286 18.18 5.48 -6.26
N VAL A 287 18.96 4.45 -5.95
CA VAL A 287 20.19 4.56 -5.17
C VAL A 287 21.36 4.86 -6.10
N ILE A 288 22.09 5.93 -5.81
CA ILE A 288 23.25 6.39 -6.57
C ILE A 288 24.49 6.22 -5.68
N PRO A 289 25.47 5.40 -6.09
CA PRO A 289 26.72 5.24 -5.35
C PRO A 289 27.43 6.57 -5.11
N ALA A 290 27.97 6.74 -3.90
CA ALA A 290 28.78 7.90 -3.53
C ALA A 290 30.17 7.44 -3.05
N THR A 291 31.20 8.24 -3.33
CA THR A 291 32.58 7.95 -2.93
C THR A 291 32.90 8.41 -1.50
N SER A 292 32.01 9.20 -0.90
CA SER A 292 32.10 9.70 0.46
C SER A 292 30.71 9.73 1.09
N LEU A 293 30.66 9.82 2.41
CA LEU A 293 29.42 10.01 3.15
C LEU A 293 28.66 11.22 2.61
N GLN A 294 27.38 11.05 2.34
CA GLN A 294 26.48 12.10 1.88
C GLN A 294 25.57 12.52 3.02
N TYR A 295 25.12 13.78 3.03
CA TYR A 295 24.16 14.26 4.02
C TYR A 295 22.88 14.70 3.35
N CYS A 296 21.73 14.28 3.88
CA CYS A 296 20.42 14.65 3.36
C CYS A 296 19.59 15.33 4.45
N ALA A 297 18.98 16.46 4.08
CA ALA A 297 17.91 17.09 4.83
C ALA A 297 16.56 16.77 4.18
N VAL A 298 15.72 16.02 4.90
CA VAL A 298 14.36 15.67 4.48
C VAL A 298 13.40 16.72 5.03
N VAL A 299 12.88 17.58 4.14
CA VAL A 299 12.10 18.76 4.53
C VAL A 299 10.63 18.55 4.17
N HIS A 300 9.77 18.55 5.18
CA HIS A 300 8.32 18.44 5.06
C HIS A 300 7.68 19.82 4.86
N ALA A 301 6.69 19.95 3.98
CA ALA A 301 5.99 21.22 3.76
C ALA A 301 5.13 21.61 4.98
N GLU A 302 5.01 22.91 5.29
CA GLU A 302 4.34 23.41 6.51
C GLU A 302 2.87 22.96 6.60
N ASP A 303 2.13 22.98 5.49
CA ASP A 303 0.69 22.67 5.40
C ASP A 303 0.34 21.25 4.89
N SER A 304 1.29 20.31 4.89
CA SER A 304 1.06 18.97 4.32
C SER A 304 0.20 18.07 5.22
N LEU A 305 -1.12 18.25 5.20
CA LEU A 305 -2.06 17.19 5.56
C LEU A 305 -2.28 16.31 4.33
N GLY A 306 -1.39 15.33 4.10
CA GLY A 306 -1.68 14.25 3.15
C GLY A 306 -0.50 13.79 2.28
N TYR A 307 -0.72 12.62 1.67
CA TYR A 307 0.18 11.88 0.78
C TYR A 307 0.71 12.68 -0.43
N LEU A 308 0.06 13.79 -0.78
CA LEU A 308 0.19 14.47 -2.07
C LEU A 308 1.17 15.64 -2.06
N ASN A 309 1.68 16.02 -0.88
CA ASN A 309 2.78 16.98 -0.75
C ASN A 309 4.00 16.27 -0.19
N PRO A 310 4.73 15.50 -1.02
CA PRO A 310 5.89 14.74 -0.56
C PRO A 310 6.99 15.64 0.00
N PRO A 311 7.67 15.27 1.10
CA PRO A 311 8.87 15.97 1.54
C PRO A 311 9.97 16.00 0.46
N SER A 312 10.72 17.10 0.47
CA SER A 312 11.84 17.32 -0.44
C SER A 312 13.15 16.75 0.13
N LEU A 313 14.03 16.27 -0.74
CA LEU A 313 15.35 15.76 -0.39
C LEU A 313 16.43 16.77 -0.77
N ASN A 314 17.13 17.31 0.23
CA ASN A 314 18.18 18.31 0.04
C ASN A 314 19.53 17.69 0.39
N TRP A 315 20.27 17.27 -0.65
CA TRP A 315 21.56 16.60 -0.53
C TRP A 315 22.72 17.59 -0.43
N VAL A 316 23.67 17.31 0.47
CA VAL A 316 24.89 18.09 0.70
C VAL A 316 26.09 17.12 0.74
N PRO A 317 27.20 17.43 0.05
CA PRO A 317 28.42 16.61 0.07
C PRO A 317 29.08 16.45 1.45
#